data_AF-A0A538J1M5-F1
#
_entry.id   AF-A0A538J1M5-F1
#
_cell.length_a   1.000
_cell.length_b   1.000
_cell.length_c   1.000
_cell.angle_alpha   90.00
_cell.angle_beta   90.00
_cell.angle_gamma   90.00
#
_symmetry.space_group_name_H-M   'P 1'
#
loop_
_entity.id
_entity.type
_entity.pdbx_description
1 polymer ?
#
loop_
_entity_poly.entity_id
_entity_poly.type
_entity_poly.pdbx_seq_one_letter_code
_entity_poly.pdbx_strand_id
1 'polypeptide(L)'
;MSEVERLLQNAFAPVEPPGALTERVERRLTELTDAAMGELAEFDQSALRDPRRWARLAAAGLVAGTAGGALIVVRARQKHRRHESHGLRALQNGLREVSSDMRRRLRR
;
A
#
# COMPACT_ATOMS: atom_id res chain seq x y z
N MET A 1 21.61 33.42 -4.91
CA MET A 1 21.59 32.13 -4.18
C MET A 1 22.96 31.94 -3.57
N SER A 2 23.04 31.75 -2.25
CA SER A 2 24.34 31.72 -1.53
C SER A 2 25.04 30.35 -1.65
N GLU A 3 26.36 30.31 -1.47
CA GLU A 3 27.14 29.05 -1.46
C GLU A 3 26.60 28.06 -0.42
N VAL A 4 26.14 28.58 0.73
CA VAL A 4 25.53 27.82 1.82
C VAL A 4 24.21 27.17 1.39
N GLU A 5 23.34 27.92 0.70
CA GLU A 5 22.10 27.37 0.12
C GLU A 5 22.40 26.21 -0.82
N ARG A 6 23.41 26.37 -1.68
CA ARG A 6 23.79 25.35 -2.66
C ARG A 6 24.33 24.08 -2.00
N LEU A 7 25.11 24.23 -0.92
CA LEU A 7 25.60 23.12 -0.11
C LEU A 7 24.45 22.37 0.58
N LEU A 8 23.51 23.10 1.19
CA LEU A 8 22.34 22.52 1.85
C LEU A 8 21.43 21.80 0.85
N GLN A 9 21.20 22.40 -0.32
CA GLN A 9 20.40 21.78 -1.39
C GLN A 9 20.99 20.42 -1.82
N ASN A 10 22.32 20.34 -1.93
CA ASN A 10 23.02 19.10 -2.27
C ASN A 10 23.01 18.10 -1.11
N ALA A 11 23.12 18.57 0.14
CA ALA A 11 23.05 17.72 1.33
C ALA A 11 21.66 17.09 1.53
N PHE A 12 20.60 17.78 1.09
CA PHE A 12 19.23 17.28 1.08
C PHE A 12 18.81 16.66 -0.25
N ALA A 13 19.75 16.45 -1.18
CA ALA A 13 19.45 15.70 -2.39
C ALA A 13 18.92 14.31 -1.99
N PRO A 14 17.80 13.85 -2.58
CA PRO A 14 17.18 12.58 -2.20
C PRO A 14 18.19 11.44 -2.31
N VAL A 15 18.55 10.86 -1.17
CA VAL A 15 19.44 9.70 -1.15
C VAL A 15 18.62 8.48 -1.58
N GLU A 16 19.10 7.80 -2.63
CA GLU A 16 18.44 6.60 -3.11
C GLU A 16 18.61 5.48 -2.07
N PRO A 17 17.52 4.98 -1.45
CA PRO A 17 17.62 3.93 -0.45
C PRO A 17 18.07 2.62 -1.11
N PRO A 18 18.95 1.84 -0.45
CA PRO A 18 19.52 0.62 -1.03
C PRO A 18 18.43 -0.43 -1.29
N GLY A 19 18.58 -1.22 -2.35
CA GLY A 19 17.57 -2.20 -2.78
C GLY A 19 17.17 -3.20 -1.68
N ALA A 20 18.13 -3.63 -0.87
CA ALA A 20 17.90 -4.53 0.27
C ALA A 20 17.05 -3.91 1.40
N LEU A 21 16.94 -2.58 1.48
CA LEU A 21 16.03 -1.92 2.42
C LEU A 21 14.57 -2.09 1.97
N THR A 22 14.30 -1.92 0.69
CA THR A 22 12.95 -2.13 0.11
C THR A 22 12.49 -3.57 0.31
N GLU A 23 13.34 -4.55 -0.02
CA GLU A 23 13.00 -5.97 0.15
C GLU A 23 12.73 -6.35 1.62
N ARG A 24 13.51 -5.80 2.55
CA ARG A 24 13.28 -6.00 3.99
C ARG A 24 11.95 -5.39 4.45
N VAL A 25 11.62 -4.19 3.99
CA VAL A 25 10.36 -3.52 4.34
C VAL A 25 9.17 -4.28 3.75
N GLU A 26 9.25 -4.69 2.48
CA GLU A 26 8.22 -5.49 1.82
C GLU A 26 7.95 -6.78 2.61
N ARG A 27 9.02 -7.53 2.96
CA ARG A 27 8.90 -8.75 3.76
C ARG A 27 8.22 -8.50 5.12
N ARG A 28 8.63 -7.47 5.86
CA ARG A 28 8.03 -7.15 7.17
C ARG A 28 6.55 -6.75 7.06
N LEU A 29 6.20 -6.00 6.03
CA LEU A 29 4.81 -5.62 5.79
C LEU A 29 3.94 -6.82 5.39
N THR A 30 4.47 -7.76 4.60
CA THR A 30 3.80 -9.03 4.30
C THR A 30 3.57 -9.84 5.57
N GLU A 31 4.60 -10.02 6.40
CA GLU A 31 4.49 -10.73 7.69
C GLU A 31 3.39 -10.13 8.58
N LEU A 32 3.34 -8.79 8.70
CA LEU A 32 2.31 -8.10 9.48
C LEU A 32 0.91 -8.26 8.89
N THR A 33 0.80 -8.24 7.56
CA THR A 33 -0.49 -8.40 6.86
C THR A 33 -1.04 -9.80 7.04
N ASP A 34 -0.19 -10.82 6.92
CA ASP A 34 -0.59 -12.23 7.10
C ASP A 34 -1.02 -12.50 8.54
N ALA A 35 -0.29 -11.96 9.53
CA ALA A 35 -0.68 -12.05 10.93
C ALA A 35 -2.05 -11.39 11.20
N ALA A 36 -2.28 -10.19 10.67
CA ALA A 36 -3.56 -9.50 10.80
C ALA A 36 -4.71 -10.23 10.08
N MET A 37 -4.45 -10.83 8.91
CA MET A 37 -5.41 -11.66 8.19
C MET A 37 -5.79 -12.92 8.98
N GLY A 38 -4.82 -13.57 9.64
CA GLY A 38 -5.07 -14.70 10.53
C GLY A 38 -6.03 -14.34 11.66
N GLU A 39 -5.76 -13.23 12.35
CA GLU A 39 -6.64 -12.72 13.42
C GLU A 39 -8.04 -12.33 12.93
N LEU A 40 -8.15 -11.82 11.69
CA LEU A 40 -9.45 -11.51 11.07
C LEU A 40 -10.20 -12.76 10.61
N ALA A 41 -9.51 -13.80 10.15
CA ALA A 41 -10.13 -15.05 9.72
C ALA A 41 -10.67 -15.85 10.92
N GLU A 42 -9.99 -15.77 12.06
CA GLU A 42 -10.42 -16.37 13.33
C GLU A 42 -11.49 -15.53 14.05
N PHE A 43 -11.85 -14.37 13.48
CA PHE A 43 -12.94 -13.57 13.97
C PHE A 43 -14.31 -14.21 13.65
N ASP A 44 -15.00 -14.67 14.70
CA ASP A 44 -16.33 -15.25 14.61
C ASP A 44 -17.41 -14.21 14.22
N GLN A 45 -18.19 -14.49 13.18
CA GLN A 45 -19.30 -13.65 12.68
C GLN A 45 -20.36 -13.36 13.75
N SER A 46 -20.49 -14.21 14.78
CA SER A 46 -21.40 -13.99 15.91
C SER A 46 -21.08 -12.71 16.71
N ALA A 47 -19.82 -12.25 16.68
CA ALA A 47 -19.36 -11.06 17.39
C ALA A 47 -19.76 -9.73 16.72
N LEU A 48 -20.34 -9.75 15.50
CA LEU A 48 -21.01 -8.58 14.92
C LEU A 48 -22.24 -8.14 15.75
N ARG A 49 -22.79 -9.06 16.55
CA ARG A 49 -24.00 -8.83 17.35
C ARG A 49 -23.72 -8.14 18.70
N ASP A 50 -22.46 -8.08 19.14
CA ASP A 50 -22.07 -7.45 20.39
C ASP A 50 -21.11 -6.25 20.16
N PRO A 51 -21.57 -5.00 20.31
CA PRO A 51 -20.82 -3.79 19.98
C PRO A 51 -19.54 -3.62 20.81
N ARG A 52 -19.42 -4.28 21.96
CA ARG A 52 -18.22 -4.21 22.81
C ARG A 52 -17.03 -4.97 22.21
N ARG A 53 -17.28 -5.98 21.35
CA ARG A 53 -16.23 -6.69 20.61
C ARG A 53 -15.78 -5.95 19.35
N TRP A 54 -16.46 -4.88 18.95
CA TRP A 54 -16.11 -4.10 17.77
C TRP A 54 -14.77 -3.37 17.90
N ALA A 55 -14.33 -3.03 19.11
CA ALA A 55 -13.03 -2.39 19.32
C ALA A 55 -11.86 -3.28 18.85
N ARG A 56 -11.95 -4.60 19.06
CA ARG A 56 -10.93 -5.56 18.62
C ARG A 56 -10.92 -5.71 17.10
N LEU A 57 -12.11 -5.74 16.49
CA LEU A 57 -12.31 -5.71 15.03
C LEU A 57 -11.76 -4.44 14.39
N ALA A 58 -12.08 -3.29 14.97
CA ALA A 58 -11.65 -1.98 14.47
C ALA A 58 -10.12 -1.87 14.55
N ALA A 59 -9.51 -2.34 15.63
CA ALA A 59 -8.06 -2.41 15.75
C ALA A 59 -7.43 -3.32 14.68
N ALA A 60 -7.97 -4.54 14.50
CA ALA A 60 -7.47 -5.48 13.49
C ALA A 60 -7.64 -4.96 12.05
N GLY A 61 -8.80 -4.39 11.73
CA GLY A 61 -9.08 -3.77 10.43
C GLY A 61 -8.22 -2.54 10.16
N LEU A 62 -7.92 -1.73 11.18
CA LEU A 62 -7.05 -0.56 11.05
C LEU A 62 -5.59 -0.98 10.84
N VAL A 63 -5.12 -2.01 11.53
CA VAL A 63 -3.79 -2.59 11.30
C VAL A 63 -3.69 -3.21 9.91
N ALA A 64 -4.68 -4.00 9.48
CA ALA A 64 -4.71 -4.59 8.15
C ALA A 64 -4.79 -3.53 7.03
N GLY A 65 -5.64 -2.52 7.20
CA GLY A 65 -5.79 -1.42 6.23
C GLY A 65 -4.54 -0.54 6.11
N THR A 66 -3.88 -0.25 7.22
CA THR A 66 -2.65 0.55 7.21
C THR A 66 -1.45 -0.23 6.67
N ALA A 67 -1.27 -1.50 7.07
CA ALA A 67 -0.21 -2.35 6.55
C ALA A 67 -0.39 -2.67 5.06
N GLY A 68 -1.62 -3.02 4.64
CA GLY A 68 -1.96 -3.27 3.24
C GLY A 68 -1.82 -2.01 2.37
N GLY A 69 -2.29 -0.85 2.87
CA GLY A 69 -2.10 0.44 2.19
C GLY A 69 -0.61 0.81 2.04
N ALA A 70 0.20 0.59 3.08
CA ALA A 70 1.64 0.82 3.04
C ALA A 70 2.34 -0.11 2.03
N LEU A 71 1.96 -1.39 1.98
CA LEU A 71 2.49 -2.35 1.02
C LEU A 71 2.22 -1.93 -0.43
N ILE A 72 1.00 -1.46 -0.72
CA ILE A 72 0.62 -0.94 -2.04
C ILE A 72 1.48 0.27 -2.41
N VAL A 73 1.72 1.20 -1.50
CA VAL A 73 2.58 2.38 -1.73
C VAL A 73 4.03 1.96 -1.99
N VAL A 74 4.59 1.06 -1.18
CA VAL A 74 5.95 0.54 -1.36
C VAL A 74 6.10 -0.15 -2.72
N ARG A 75 5.13 -0.98 -3.09
CA ARG A 75 5.14 -1.72 -4.36
C ARG A 75 4.91 -0.83 -5.57
N ALA A 76 4.06 0.20 -5.45
CA ALA A 76 3.91 1.23 -6.47
C ALA A 76 5.21 2.01 -6.69
N ARG A 77 5.92 2.35 -5.61
CA ARG A 77 7.22 3.05 -5.67
C ARG A 77 8.32 2.18 -6.28
N GLN A 78 8.39 0.89 -5.91
CA GLN A 78 9.33 -0.06 -6.49
C GLN A 78 9.05 -0.32 -7.98
N LYS A 79 7.76 -0.41 -8.36
CA LYS A 79 7.36 -0.58 -9.78
C LYS A 79 7.67 0.67 -10.59
N HIS A 80 7.49 1.86 -10.04
CA HIS A 80 7.89 3.12 -10.69
C HIS A 80 9.41 3.16 -10.95
N ARG A 81 10.22 2.72 -9.96
CA ARG A 81 11.68 2.62 -10.12
C ARG A 81 12.13 1.59 -11.16
N ARG A 82 11.39 0.49 -11.34
CA ARG A 82 11.71 -0.54 -12.35
C ARG A 82 11.14 -0.23 -13.75
N HIS A 83 10.18 0.69 -13.88
CA HIS A 83 9.49 0.99 -15.13
C HIS A 83 9.43 2.50 -15.43
N GLU A 84 10.57 3.18 -15.48
CA GLU A 84 10.71 4.56 -15.99
C GLU A 84 10.49 4.68 -17.52
N SER A 85 9.42 4.08 -18.06
CA SER A 85 8.92 4.40 -19.42
C SER A 85 7.47 3.96 -19.70
N HIS A 86 6.87 3.01 -18.97
CA HIS A 86 5.57 2.43 -19.35
C HIS A 86 4.48 2.36 -18.25
N GLY A 87 4.80 2.68 -16.99
CA GLY A 87 3.90 2.43 -15.84
C GLY A 87 2.60 3.25 -15.83
N LEU A 88 2.66 4.53 -16.22
CA LEU A 88 1.50 5.43 -16.22
C LEU A 88 0.44 5.03 -17.24
N ARG A 89 0.86 4.56 -18.43
CA ARG A 89 -0.05 4.08 -19.49
C ARG A 89 -0.71 2.76 -19.11
N ALA A 90 0.00 1.86 -18.46
CA ALA A 90 -0.57 0.59 -18.00
C ALA A 90 -1.62 0.79 -16.89
N LEU A 91 -1.40 1.75 -16.00
CA LEU A 91 -2.34 2.09 -14.92
C LEU A 91 -3.61 2.76 -15.47
N GLN A 92 -3.44 3.64 -16.46
CA GLN A 92 -4.56 4.26 -17.18
C GLN A 92 -5.39 3.21 -17.95
N ASN A 93 -4.74 2.23 -18.56
CA ASN A 93 -5.42 1.14 -19.27
C ASN A 93 -6.16 0.21 -18.30
N GLY A 94 -5.54 -0.16 -17.18
CA GLY A 94 -6.19 -0.98 -16.15
C GLY A 94 -7.41 -0.31 -15.50
N LEU A 95 -7.36 1.00 -15.24
CA LEU A 95 -8.52 1.77 -14.76
C LEU A 95 -9.63 1.87 -15.81
N ARG A 96 -9.27 2.00 -17.10
CA ARG A 96 -10.24 2.00 -18.20
C ARG A 96 -10.94 0.65 -18.38
N GLU A 97 -10.22 -0.44 -18.15
CA GLU A 97 -10.75 -1.80 -18.28
C GLU A 97 -11.66 -2.16 -17.10
N VAL A 98 -11.28 -1.79 -15.88
CA VAL A 98 -12.14 -1.99 -14.70
C VAL A 98 -13.41 -1.14 -14.78
N SER A 99 -13.30 0.11 -15.25
CA SER A 99 -14.49 0.97 -15.41
C SER A 99 -15.41 0.51 -16.55
N SER A 100 -14.88 -0.03 -17.65
CA SER A 100 -15.69 -0.58 -18.73
C SER A 100 -16.41 -1.87 -18.30
N ASP A 101 -15.77 -2.75 -17.54
CA ASP A 101 -16.38 -3.97 -17.01
C ASP A 101 -17.45 -3.69 -15.95
N MET A 102 -17.20 -2.73 -15.06
CA MET A 102 -18.18 -2.31 -14.05
C MET A 102 -19.43 -1.72 -14.74
N ARG A 103 -19.23 -0.89 -15.78
CA ARG A 103 -20.32 -0.29 -16.56
C ARG A 103 -21.12 -1.33 -17.35
N ARG A 104 -20.48 -2.42 -17.77
CA ARG A 104 -21.14 -3.52 -18.49
C ARG A 104 -21.98 -4.39 -17.57
N ARG A 105 -21.58 -4.54 -16.30
CA ARG A 105 -22.34 -5.28 -15.28
C ARG A 105 -23.52 -4.48 -14.69
N LEU A 106 -23.41 -3.16 -14.64
CA LEU A 106 -24.49 -2.27 -14.16
C LEU A 106 -25.62 -2.04 -15.17
N ARG A 107 -25.46 -2.48 -16.42
CA ARG A 107 -26.43 -2.30 -17.50
C ARG A 107 -27.17 -3.59 -17.87
N ARG A 108 -27.08 -4.61 -17.01
CA ARG A 108 -27.75 -5.91 -17.12
C ARG A 108 -28.62 -6.11 -15.89
#